data_AF-A0A1X7SRS1-F1
#
_entry.id   AF-A0A1X7SRS1-F1
#
_cell.length_a   1.000
_cell.length_b   1.000
_cell.length_c   1.000
_cell.angle_alpha   90.00
_cell.angle_beta   90.00
_cell.angle_gamma   90.00
#
_symmetry.space_group_name_H-M   'P 1'
#
loop_
_entity.id
_entity.type
_entity.pdbx_description
1 polymer ?
#
loop_
_entity_poly.entity_id
_entity_poly.type
_entity_poly.pdbx_seq_one_letter_code
_entity_poly.pdbx_strand_id
1 'polypeptide(L)'
;LKGKDPNQTLTWNTPEGISIKPLYTKDDTSRLESEIPGKYPFTRGPYPTMYTHRPWTIRQYAGFSTVEESNKFYKANIKAGQQGLSVAFDLPTHRG
;
A
#
# COMPACT_ATOMS: atom_id res chain seq x y z
N LEU A 1 20.30 1.40 -29.05
CA LEU A 1 19.90 0.06 -29.56
C LEU A 1 20.17 0.02 -31.06
N LYS A 2 21.30 -0.54 -31.52
CA LYS A 2 21.59 -0.57 -32.97
C LYS A 2 20.51 -1.41 -33.68
N GLY A 3 19.73 -0.79 -34.55
CA GLY A 3 18.75 -1.44 -35.42
C GLY A 3 17.42 -1.85 -34.78
N LYS A 4 17.10 -1.44 -33.54
CA LYS A 4 15.80 -1.75 -32.90
C LYS A 4 15.05 -0.48 -32.51
N ASP A 5 13.73 -0.48 -32.70
CA ASP A 5 12.85 0.58 -32.20
C ASP A 5 12.84 0.55 -30.66
N PRO A 6 13.30 1.61 -29.98
CA PRO A 6 13.29 1.70 -28.52
C PRO A 6 11.90 1.55 -27.92
N ASN A 7 10.84 2.03 -28.59
CA ASN A 7 9.48 1.94 -28.09
C ASN A 7 8.95 0.51 -28.14
N GLN A 8 9.38 -0.30 -29.10
CA GLN A 8 8.99 -1.72 -29.15
C GLN A 8 9.88 -2.60 -28.26
N THR A 9 11.14 -2.20 -28.07
CA THR A 9 12.14 -3.03 -27.39
C THR A 9 12.16 -2.80 -25.87
N LEU A 10 11.86 -1.59 -25.42
CA LEU A 10 12.03 -1.19 -24.01
C LEU A 10 10.72 -0.88 -23.28
N THR A 11 9.59 -0.83 -23.98
CA THR A 11 8.29 -0.65 -23.33
C THR A 11 7.93 -1.92 -22.57
N TRP A 12 7.65 -1.76 -21.28
CA TRP A 12 7.19 -2.86 -20.45
C TRP A 12 5.66 -2.88 -20.44
N ASN A 13 5.07 -3.99 -20.89
CA ASN A 13 3.64 -4.26 -20.70
C ASN A 13 3.44 -4.97 -19.37
N THR A 14 2.78 -4.30 -18.43
CA THR A 14 2.51 -4.90 -17.12
C THR A 14 1.42 -5.98 -17.23
N PRO A 15 1.32 -6.90 -16.25
CA PRO A 15 0.22 -7.85 -16.18
C PRO A 15 -1.16 -7.20 -16.19
N GLU A 16 -1.26 -5.95 -15.73
CA GLU A 16 -2.48 -5.14 -15.72
C GLU A 16 -2.84 -4.57 -17.12
N GLY A 17 -2.04 -4.84 -18.16
CA GLY A 17 -2.29 -4.36 -19.52
C GLY A 17 -1.88 -2.91 -19.76
N ILE A 18 -1.01 -2.35 -18.90
CA ILE A 18 -0.52 -0.98 -19.02
C ILE A 18 0.86 -0.99 -19.69
N SER A 19 1.04 -0.16 -20.72
CA SER A 19 2.35 0.04 -21.36
C SER A 19 3.14 1.13 -20.64
N ILE A 20 4.21 0.74 -19.95
CA ILE A 20 5.14 1.63 -19.27
C ILE A 20 6.25 2.05 -20.22
N LYS A 21 6.37 3.35 -20.45
CA LYS A 21 7.42 3.93 -21.29
C LYS A 21 8.78 3.78 -20.59
N PRO A 22 9.88 3.61 -21.34
CA PRO A 22 11.22 3.52 -20.76
C PRO A 22 11.73 4.85 -20.18
N LEU A 23 11.11 5.97 -20.55
CA LEU A 23 11.43 7.31 -20.06
C LEU A 23 10.14 8.15 -20.01
N TYR A 24 9.94 8.86 -18.91
CA TYR A 24 8.91 9.88 -18.75
C TYR A 24 9.57 11.26 -18.66
N THR A 25 8.94 12.25 -19.24
CA THR A 25 9.41 13.63 -19.36
C THR A 25 8.37 14.60 -18.80
N LYS A 26 8.70 15.89 -18.76
CA LYS A 26 7.77 16.93 -18.30
C LYS A 26 6.48 16.96 -19.13
N ASP A 27 6.57 16.66 -20.42
CA ASP A 27 5.44 16.70 -21.35
C ASP A 27 4.37 15.65 -21.00
N ASP A 28 4.78 14.52 -20.42
CA ASP A 28 3.86 13.45 -19.98
C ASP A 28 2.94 13.89 -18.83
N THR A 29 3.32 14.93 -18.08
CA THR A 29 2.56 15.49 -16.95
C THR A 29 1.93 16.84 -17.25
N SER A 30 2.05 17.35 -18.48
CA SER A 30 1.67 18.72 -18.86
C SER A 30 0.20 19.08 -18.60
N ARG A 31 -0.67 18.07 -18.52
CA ARG A 31 -2.12 18.22 -18.32
C ARG A 31 -2.58 17.98 -16.88
N LEU A 32 -1.67 17.68 -15.96
CA LEU A 32 -2.02 17.42 -14.57
C LEU A 32 -2.34 18.74 -13.85
N GLU A 33 -3.51 18.81 -13.23
CA GLU A 33 -3.85 19.91 -12.33
C GLU A 33 -3.13 19.76 -10.98
N SER A 34 -2.92 20.88 -10.29
CA SER A 34 -2.30 20.88 -8.97
C SER A 34 -3.28 20.45 -7.90
N GLU A 35 -3.08 19.26 -7.34
CA GLU A 35 -3.83 18.76 -6.19
C GLU A 35 -3.11 18.97 -4.85
N ILE A 36 -3.91 19.03 -3.77
CA ILE A 36 -3.44 19.03 -2.37
C ILE A 36 -4.05 17.85 -1.59
N PRO A 37 -3.32 17.25 -0.64
CA PRO A 37 -3.86 16.17 0.19
C PRO A 37 -5.02 16.67 1.06
N GLY A 38 -5.97 15.79 1.38
CA GLY A 38 -7.14 16.12 2.19
C GLY A 38 -8.25 16.87 1.45
N LYS A 39 -8.15 17.03 0.13
CA LYS A 39 -9.19 17.61 -0.73
C LYS A 39 -9.55 16.62 -1.84
N TYR A 40 -10.85 16.51 -2.16
CA TYR A 40 -11.32 15.73 -3.31
C TYR A 40 -10.54 16.13 -4.58
N PRO A 41 -10.08 15.19 -5.43
CA PRO A 41 -10.40 13.76 -5.45
C PRO A 41 -9.52 12.88 -4.54
N PHE A 42 -8.70 13.48 -3.67
CA PHE A 42 -7.83 12.79 -2.71
C PHE A 42 -6.71 11.95 -3.34
N THR A 43 -6.34 12.20 -4.61
CA THR A 43 -5.25 11.49 -5.30
C THR A 43 -3.94 11.57 -4.50
N ARG A 44 -3.73 12.69 -3.80
CA ARG A 44 -2.53 12.95 -2.98
C ARG A 44 -2.65 12.50 -1.51
N GLY A 45 -3.77 11.89 -1.15
CA GLY A 45 -4.02 11.33 0.18
C GLY A 45 -5.28 11.91 0.85
N PRO A 46 -5.93 11.14 1.75
CA PRO A 46 -7.20 11.52 2.36
C PRO A 46 -7.09 12.58 3.46
N TYR A 47 -5.90 12.86 3.99
CA TYR A 47 -5.70 13.78 5.12
C TYR A 47 -4.72 14.91 4.77
N PRO A 48 -4.97 16.17 5.16
CA PRO A 48 -4.11 17.31 4.78
C PRO A 48 -2.64 17.19 5.20
N THR A 49 -2.38 16.57 6.35
CA THR A 49 -1.02 16.44 6.90
C THR A 49 -0.42 15.05 6.67
N MET A 50 -1.21 14.08 6.21
CA MET A 50 -0.79 12.69 6.05
C MET A 50 0.11 12.21 7.21
N TYR A 51 1.30 11.71 6.90
CA TYR A 51 2.22 11.11 7.85
C TYR A 51 3.19 12.09 8.50
N THR A 52 3.11 13.40 8.19
CA THR A 52 3.99 14.40 8.83
C THR A 52 3.61 14.64 10.30
N HIS A 53 2.34 14.44 10.66
CA HIS A 53 1.86 14.54 12.03
C HIS A 53 1.55 13.17 12.66
N ARG A 54 0.96 12.25 11.90
CA ARG A 54 0.59 10.91 12.40
C ARG A 54 0.97 9.84 11.37
N PRO A 55 1.96 8.97 11.64
CA PRO A 55 2.35 7.92 10.70
C PRO A 55 1.23 6.91 10.50
N TRP A 56 1.35 6.06 9.47
CA TRP A 56 0.42 4.95 9.30
C TRP A 56 0.51 3.99 10.49
N THR A 57 -0.63 3.36 10.82
CA THR A 57 -0.67 2.39 11.91
C THR A 57 0.08 1.12 11.49
N ILE A 58 1.12 0.75 12.22
CA ILE A 58 1.71 -0.59 12.11
C ILE A 58 0.71 -1.58 12.72
N ARG A 59 0.10 -2.41 11.87
CA ARG A 59 -0.89 -3.41 12.25
C ARG A 59 -0.47 -4.78 11.72
N GLN A 60 0.16 -5.58 12.58
CA GLN A 60 0.54 -6.93 12.22
C GLN A 60 -0.68 -7.84 12.21
N TYR A 61 -0.83 -8.60 11.13
CA TYR A 61 -1.79 -9.68 11.05
C TYR A 61 -1.27 -10.86 11.88
N ALA A 62 -1.97 -11.19 12.96
CA ALA A 62 -1.56 -12.22 13.88
C ALA A 62 -2.77 -12.96 14.44
N GLY A 63 -2.57 -14.23 14.77
CA GLY A 63 -3.56 -15.10 15.36
C GLY A 63 -2.91 -16.46 15.55
N PHE A 64 -3.05 -17.03 16.73
CA PHE A 64 -2.62 -18.39 17.05
C PHE A 64 -3.85 -19.27 17.23
N SER A 65 -3.64 -20.58 17.23
CA SER A 65 -4.70 -21.59 17.33
C SER A 65 -5.54 -21.51 18.62
N THR A 66 -5.05 -20.82 19.66
CA THR A 66 -5.80 -20.60 20.91
C THR A 66 -5.93 -19.10 21.25
N VAL A 67 -6.96 -18.78 22.03
CA VAL A 67 -7.23 -17.40 22.47
C VAL A 67 -6.17 -16.93 23.48
N GLU A 68 -5.64 -17.82 24.31
CA GLU A 68 -4.62 -17.52 25.31
C GLU A 68 -3.27 -17.16 24.66
N GLU A 69 -2.83 -17.94 23.66
CA GLU A 69 -1.61 -17.67 22.92
C GLU A 69 -1.72 -16.37 22.12
N SER A 70 -2.87 -16.16 21.47
CA SER A 70 -3.17 -14.91 20.77
C SER A 70 -3.09 -13.71 21.72
N ASN A 71 -3.70 -13.81 22.91
CA ASN A 71 -3.66 -12.74 23.91
C ASN A 71 -2.25 -12.45 24.43
N LYS A 72 -1.48 -13.49 24.73
CA LYS A 72 -0.08 -13.36 25.19
C LYS A 72 0.77 -12.67 24.13
N PHE A 73 0.61 -13.05 22.86
CA PHE A 73 1.31 -12.44 21.74
C PHE A 73 0.92 -10.96 21.56
N TYR A 74 -0.37 -10.62 21.61
CA TYR A 74 -0.83 -9.24 21.50
C TYR A 74 -0.23 -8.34 22.59
N LYS A 75 -0.20 -8.81 23.84
CA LYS A 75 0.41 -8.08 24.95
C LYS A 75 1.91 -7.85 24.74
N ALA A 76 2.63 -8.88 24.30
CA ALA A 76 4.07 -8.77 24.01
C ALA A 76 4.34 -7.73 22.91
N ASN A 77 3.53 -7.72 21.85
CA ASN A 77 3.71 -6.78 20.75
C ASN A 77 3.32 -5.35 21.11
N ILE A 78 2.27 -5.14 21.90
CA ILE A 78 1.93 -3.81 22.41
C ILE A 78 3.10 -3.27 23.23
N LYS A 79 3.71 -4.10 24.09
CA LYS A 79 4.91 -3.71 24.84
C LYS A 79 6.09 -3.38 23.93
N ALA A 80 6.18 -4.01 22.76
CA ALA A 80 7.19 -3.74 21.73
C ALA A 80 6.84 -2.58 20.77
N GLY A 81 5.73 -1.85 21.01
CA GLY A 81 5.35 -0.67 20.24
C GLY A 81 4.30 -0.88 19.15
N GLN A 82 3.68 -2.07 19.04
CA GLN A 82 2.55 -2.29 18.13
C GLN A 82 1.33 -1.49 18.61
N GLN A 83 0.73 -0.71 17.70
CA GLN A 83 -0.40 0.19 18.01
C GLN A 83 -1.76 -0.32 17.52
N GLY A 84 -1.79 -1.35 16.68
CA GLY A 84 -3.04 -1.96 16.22
C GLY A 84 -2.94 -3.48 16.21
N LEU A 85 -3.94 -4.17 16.78
CA LEU A 85 -4.05 -5.62 16.74
C LEU A 85 -4.90 -6.06 15.54
N SER A 86 -4.66 -7.26 15.03
CA SER A 86 -5.55 -7.92 14.08
C SER A 86 -5.76 -9.36 14.55
N VAL A 87 -6.86 -9.98 14.12
CA VAL A 87 -7.25 -11.33 14.52
C VAL A 87 -7.49 -12.15 13.26
N ALA A 88 -6.75 -13.25 13.14
CA ALA A 88 -7.07 -14.33 12.21
C ALA A 88 -7.97 -15.36 12.91
N PHE A 89 -8.95 -15.88 12.20
CA PHE A 89 -9.84 -16.92 12.70
C PHE A 89 -9.61 -18.24 11.98
N ASP A 90 -9.98 -19.35 12.61
CA ASP A 90 -9.97 -20.65 11.95
C ASP A 90 -11.14 -20.78 10.95
N LEU A 91 -11.02 -21.75 10.04
CA LEU A 91 -12.01 -21.94 9.00
C LEU A 91 -13.42 -22.28 9.53
N PRO A 92 -13.59 -23.09 10.59
CA PRO A 92 -14.88 -23.26 11.24
C PRO A 92 -15.51 -21.93 11.66
N THR A 93 -14.79 -21.07 12.39
CA THR A 93 -15.31 -19.76 12.79
C THR A 93 -15.67 -18.89 11.58
N HIS A 94 -14.91 -18.97 10.49
CA HIS A 94 -15.21 -18.27 9.24
C HIS A 94 -16.50 -18.75 8.55
N ARG A 95 -16.92 -20.00 8.79
CA ARG A 95 -18.04 -20.65 8.08
C ARG A 95 -19.29 -20.91 8.92
N GLY A 96 -19.25 -20.64 10.23
CA GLY A 96 -20.35 -20.88 11.18
C GLY A 96 -20.47 -22.33 11.61
#